data_AF-A0A0Q5TLU4-F1
#
_entry.id   AF-A0A0Q5TLU4-F1
#
_cell.length_a   1.000
_cell.length_b   1.000
_cell.length_c   1.000
_cell.angle_alpha   90.00
_cell.angle_beta   90.00
_cell.angle_gamma   90.00
#
_symmetry.space_group_name_H-M   'P 1'
#
loop_
_entity.id
_entity.type
_entity.pdbx_description
1 polymer ?
#
loop_
_entity_poly.entity_id
_entity_poly.type
_entity_poly.pdbx_seq_one_letter_code
_entity_poly.pdbx_strand_id
1 'polypeptide(L)'
;MKLIHLLLLLIISNAALAQRDTSFVLGKYIHLQKGSESTDTRRIELKSDIDTTWNRWKERGYSFGFAPSKTPMYTTVNGILSTPYMIQVRGNAEERNKKRWGYHVFEGYAKDDKSRITMLVNKHIEMERPVAELYYYSTVYNHDETAYNWFKIGSDVRQHSFMFGRDKAIFFGSLKLTNALTLGSIGKEDILTTKPEGDDEQNAEKDAKYVNYKELKNGGDGTIFYDKDRDIVVIKIKGKWMKVAVEALPKGVEYGF
;
A
#
# COMPACT_ATOMS: atom_id res chain seq x y z
N MET A 1 26.86 62.08 29.30
CA MET A 1 26.64 61.64 27.91
C MET A 1 27.46 60.40 27.49
N LYS A 2 28.73 60.26 27.90
CA LYS A 2 29.59 59.12 27.49
C LYS A 2 29.18 57.75 28.06
N LEU A 3 28.60 57.71 29.26
CA LEU A 3 28.18 56.45 29.91
C LEU A 3 26.97 55.79 29.23
N ILE A 4 26.02 56.59 28.73
CA ILE A 4 24.81 56.10 28.06
C ILE A 4 25.16 55.47 26.70
N HIS A 5 26.13 56.03 25.97
CA HIS A 5 26.58 55.48 24.69
C HIS A 5 27.32 54.16 24.88
N LEU A 6 28.11 54.02 25.95
CA LEU A 6 28.78 52.77 26.29
C LEU A 6 27.78 51.67 26.69
N LEU A 7 26.74 52.04 27.46
CA LEU A 7 25.68 51.11 27.84
C LEU A 7 24.86 50.66 26.62
N LEU A 8 24.53 51.57 25.71
CA LEU A 8 23.83 51.21 24.47
C LEU A 8 24.66 50.28 23.58
N LEU A 9 25.97 50.53 23.46
CA LEU A 9 26.89 49.65 22.72
C LEU A 9 26.94 48.25 23.33
N LEU A 10 27.03 48.15 24.67
CA LEU A 10 27.02 46.88 25.40
C LEU A 10 25.72 46.09 25.22
N ILE A 11 24.56 46.78 25.24
CA ILE A 11 23.25 46.16 25.03
C ILE A 11 23.11 45.66 23.58
N ILE A 12 23.58 46.43 22.60
CA ILE A 12 23.54 46.02 21.18
C ILE A 12 24.47 44.82 20.93
N SER A 13 25.65 44.76 21.55
CA SER A 13 26.54 43.60 21.45
C SER A 13 25.98 42.34 22.13
N ASN A 14 25.24 42.47 23.24
CA ASN A 14 24.56 41.32 23.87
C ASN A 14 23.36 40.83 23.03
N ALA A 15 22.61 41.73 22.40
CA ALA A 15 21.52 41.37 21.50
C ALA A 15 22.04 40.64 20.24
N ALA A 16 23.22 41.02 19.72
CA ALA A 16 23.87 40.34 18.60
C ALA A 16 24.45 38.95 18.96
N LEU A 17 24.90 38.75 20.21
CA LEU A 17 25.35 37.43 20.71
C LEU A 17 24.18 36.50 21.03
N ALA A 18 23.04 37.02 21.51
CA ALA A 18 21.82 36.24 21.73
C ALA A 18 21.16 35.73 20.44
N GLN A 19 21.52 36.28 19.27
CA GLN A 19 21.10 35.80 17.96
C GLN A 19 21.99 34.69 17.38
N ARG A 20 23.03 34.24 18.09
CA ARG A 20 23.98 33.22 17.61
C ARG A 20 24.21 32.13 18.65
N ASP A 21 23.18 31.35 18.93
CA ASP A 21 23.43 29.97 19.34
C ASP A 21 22.41 28.98 18.75
N THR A 22 22.41 28.87 17.42
CA THR A 22 21.71 27.79 16.72
C THR A 22 22.37 26.42 16.95
N SER A 23 23.57 26.37 17.55
CA SER A 23 24.30 25.12 17.83
C SER A 23 23.56 24.26 18.87
N PHE A 24 22.97 24.90 19.89
CA PHE A 24 22.15 24.23 20.90
C PHE A 24 20.89 23.58 20.29
N VAL A 25 20.27 24.24 19.32
CA VAL A 25 19.07 23.73 18.63
C VAL A 25 19.41 22.59 17.67
N LEU A 26 20.55 22.67 16.95
CA LEU A 26 21.00 21.58 16.08
C LEU A 26 21.32 20.30 16.86
N GLY A 27 21.99 20.42 18.01
CA GLY A 27 22.38 19.26 18.83
C GLY A 27 21.21 18.48 19.41
N LYS A 28 20.01 19.09 19.51
CA LYS A 28 18.80 18.39 19.98
C LYS A 28 18.23 17.42 18.93
N TYR A 29 18.34 17.75 17.65
CA TYR A 29 17.64 17.02 16.58
C TYR A 29 18.58 16.28 15.63
N ILE A 30 19.87 16.64 15.60
CA ILE A 30 20.90 16.00 14.77
C ILE A 30 21.96 15.42 15.70
N HIS A 31 22.01 14.09 15.77
CA HIS A 31 22.92 13.37 16.65
C HIS A 31 23.98 12.61 15.86
N LEU A 32 25.26 12.85 16.16
CA LEU A 32 26.35 12.01 15.68
C LEU A 32 26.54 10.83 16.64
N GLN A 33 26.14 9.64 16.20
CA GLN A 33 26.31 8.39 16.95
C GLN A 33 27.55 7.63 16.49
N LYS A 34 28.14 6.80 17.36
CA LYS A 34 29.17 5.83 16.95
C LYS A 34 28.55 4.81 15.98
N GLY A 35 29.23 4.53 14.88
CA GLY A 35 28.76 3.64 13.82
C GLY A 35 28.81 2.16 14.23
N SER A 36 29.86 1.77 14.96
CA SER A 36 29.97 0.47 15.61
C SER A 36 30.78 0.59 16.91
N GLU A 37 30.65 -0.37 17.82
CA GLU A 37 31.48 -0.39 19.04
C GLU A 37 32.98 -0.50 18.73
N SER A 38 33.32 -1.14 17.61
CA SER A 38 34.68 -1.48 17.18
C SER A 38 35.38 -0.43 16.31
N THR A 39 34.71 0.62 15.83
CA THR A 39 35.31 1.62 14.94
C THR A 39 34.97 3.05 15.35
N ASP A 40 35.83 4.01 15.03
CA ASP A 40 35.55 5.44 15.28
C ASP A 40 34.66 6.09 14.21
N THR A 41 34.12 5.28 13.29
CA THR A 41 33.15 5.77 12.31
C THR A 41 31.90 6.29 13.02
N ARG A 42 31.24 7.28 12.41
CA ARG A 42 30.04 7.92 12.97
C ARG A 42 28.88 7.80 11.99
N ARG A 43 27.66 7.80 12.51
CA ARG A 43 26.42 7.94 11.74
C ARG A 43 25.59 9.10 12.27
N ILE A 44 24.78 9.71 11.41
CA ILE A 44 23.86 10.77 11.79
C ILE A 44 22.48 10.17 12.07
N GLU A 45 21.87 10.55 13.19
CA GLU A 45 20.48 10.29 13.51
C GLU A 45 19.70 11.62 13.54
N LEU A 46 18.60 11.67 12.79
CA LEU A 46 17.66 12.78 12.80
C LEU A 46 16.47 12.42 13.69
N LYS A 47 16.05 13.35 14.57
CA LYS A 47 14.90 13.18 15.46
C LYS A 47 13.92 14.33 15.34
N SER A 48 12.69 14.05 15.74
CA SER A 48 11.62 15.02 15.95
C SER A 48 10.95 14.76 17.30
N ASP A 49 10.30 15.78 17.85
CA ASP A 49 9.56 15.66 19.09
C ASP A 49 8.21 14.93 18.87
N ILE A 50 7.68 14.36 19.95
CA ILE A 50 6.28 13.94 20.03
C ILE A 50 5.51 15.13 20.63
N ASP A 51 4.58 15.70 19.87
CA ASP A 51 3.74 16.81 20.30
C ASP A 51 2.27 16.49 20.01
N THR A 52 1.48 16.18 21.04
CA THR A 52 0.06 15.86 20.90
C THR A 52 -0.79 17.05 20.45
N THR A 53 -0.26 18.28 20.57
CA THR A 53 -0.95 19.53 20.21
C THR A 53 -0.64 19.99 18.79
N TRP A 54 0.25 19.28 18.07
CA TRP A 54 0.63 19.65 16.72
C TRP A 54 -0.58 19.72 15.78
N ASN A 55 -0.79 20.89 15.17
CA ASN A 55 -2.03 21.19 14.45
C ASN A 55 -2.31 20.23 13.28
N ARG A 56 -1.26 19.65 12.69
CA ARG A 56 -1.38 18.68 11.59
C ARG A 56 -2.04 17.37 12.03
N TRP A 57 -2.10 17.04 13.32
CA TRP A 57 -2.89 15.90 13.78
C TRP A 57 -4.39 16.05 13.51
N LYS A 58 -4.89 17.28 13.29
CA LYS A 58 -6.27 17.51 12.85
C LYS A 58 -6.48 17.16 11.37
N GLU A 59 -5.40 17.11 10.60
CA GLU A 59 -5.43 16.77 9.18
C GLU A 59 -5.31 15.25 9.02
N ARG A 60 -6.27 14.69 8.30
CA ARG A 60 -6.44 13.23 8.17
C ARG A 60 -5.20 12.53 7.61
N GLY A 61 -4.55 13.09 6.59
CA GLY A 61 -3.36 12.50 5.96
C GLY A 61 -2.20 12.27 6.93
N TYR A 62 -2.19 13.01 8.05
CA TYR A 62 -1.14 12.96 9.06
C TYR A 62 -1.54 12.17 10.31
N SER A 63 -2.81 12.17 10.73
CA SER A 63 -3.21 11.45 11.95
C SER A 63 -3.73 10.03 11.73
N PHE A 64 -4.24 9.71 10.54
CA PHE A 64 -4.88 8.42 10.33
C PHE A 64 -3.86 7.28 10.47
N GLY A 65 -4.13 6.37 11.40
CA GLY A 65 -3.28 5.21 11.68
C GLY A 65 -2.01 5.50 12.48
N PHE A 66 -1.87 6.73 12.99
CA PHE A 66 -0.82 7.12 13.92
C PHE A 66 -1.39 7.31 15.32
N ALA A 67 -0.56 7.06 16.34
CA ALA A 67 -0.89 7.36 17.73
C ALA A 67 -0.21 8.68 18.12
N PRO A 68 -0.94 9.82 18.19
CA PRO A 68 -0.32 11.15 18.37
C PRO A 68 0.47 11.30 19.67
N SER A 69 0.16 10.49 20.69
CA SER A 69 0.88 10.46 21.97
C SER A 69 2.20 9.70 21.94
N LYS A 70 2.52 9.01 20.84
CA LYS A 70 3.71 8.15 20.72
C LYS A 70 4.50 8.39 19.44
N THR A 71 3.88 8.97 18.42
CA THR A 71 4.46 9.15 17.09
C THR A 71 5.16 10.52 17.03
N PRO A 72 6.47 10.57 16.73
CA PRO A 72 7.15 11.83 16.48
C PRO A 72 6.52 12.58 15.29
N MET A 73 6.60 13.91 15.28
CA MET A 73 6.23 14.70 14.11
C MET A 73 7.07 14.30 12.89
N TYR A 74 6.54 14.41 11.68
CA TYR A 74 7.34 14.12 10.48
C TYR A 74 8.49 15.12 10.29
N THR A 75 9.64 14.63 9.82
CA THR A 75 10.71 15.47 9.27
C THR A 75 10.46 15.69 7.79
N THR A 76 10.50 16.94 7.35
CA THR A 76 10.29 17.28 5.93
C THR A 76 11.63 17.51 5.24
N VAL A 77 11.79 16.95 4.04
CA VAL A 77 12.88 17.27 3.13
C VAL A 77 12.31 18.09 1.98
N ASN A 78 12.57 19.40 1.97
CA ASN A 78 12.11 20.31 0.92
C ASN A 78 13.09 20.32 -0.26
N GLY A 79 13.19 19.18 -0.95
CA GLY A 79 14.11 19.00 -2.07
C GLY A 79 14.15 17.55 -2.56
N ILE A 80 14.98 17.28 -3.55
CA ILE A 80 15.17 15.92 -4.07
C ILE A 80 16.10 15.16 -3.11
N LEU A 81 15.64 14.01 -2.61
CA LEU A 81 16.50 13.03 -1.94
C LEU A 81 17.03 12.05 -2.99
N SER A 82 18.30 12.19 -3.37
CA SER A 82 19.00 11.25 -4.26
C SER A 82 20.14 10.58 -3.51
N THR A 83 20.19 9.24 -3.55
CA THR A 83 21.22 8.45 -2.89
C THR A 83 21.55 7.21 -3.73
N PRO A 84 22.83 6.85 -3.88
CA PRO A 84 23.22 5.57 -4.49
C PRO A 84 23.05 4.39 -3.53
N TYR A 85 22.61 4.63 -2.29
CA TYR A 85 22.46 3.63 -1.24
C TYR A 85 21.00 3.30 -0.94
N MET A 86 20.79 2.18 -0.25
CA MET A 86 19.46 1.67 0.09
C MET A 86 18.74 2.55 1.13
N ILE A 87 17.46 2.85 0.87
CA ILE A 87 16.51 3.34 1.88
C ILE A 87 15.82 2.11 2.49
N GLN A 88 15.90 1.95 3.81
CA GLN A 88 15.29 0.82 4.53
C GLN A 88 14.15 1.28 5.43
N VAL A 89 13.03 0.54 5.37
CA VAL A 89 11.85 0.79 6.20
C VAL A 89 11.65 -0.41 7.14
N ARG A 90 12.10 -0.27 8.39
CA ARG A 90 12.15 -1.33 9.42
C ARG A 90 11.06 -1.14 10.48
N GLY A 91 10.47 -2.26 10.94
CA GLY A 91 9.19 -2.28 11.65
C GLY A 91 9.08 -3.38 12.70
N ASN A 92 10.16 -3.63 13.43
CA ASN A 92 10.19 -4.67 14.47
C ASN A 92 9.59 -4.16 15.80
N ALA A 93 9.58 -5.04 16.82
CA ALA A 93 9.02 -4.74 18.14
C ALA A 93 9.73 -3.56 18.85
N GLU A 94 11.00 -3.31 18.57
CA GLU A 94 11.79 -2.22 19.16
C GLU A 94 11.56 -0.88 18.43
N GLU A 95 11.11 -0.92 17.18
CA GLU A 95 10.76 0.23 16.34
C GLU A 95 9.24 0.49 16.30
N ARG A 96 8.50 -0.11 17.24
CA ARG A 96 7.05 0.03 17.38
C ARG A 96 6.67 1.52 17.40
N ASN A 97 5.66 1.88 16.60
CA ASN A 97 5.15 3.24 16.35
C ASN A 97 5.93 4.10 15.34
N LYS A 98 6.98 3.59 14.69
CA LYS A 98 7.63 4.29 13.56
C LYS A 98 6.98 4.01 12.20
N LYS A 99 6.17 2.96 12.10
CA LYS A 99 5.34 2.63 10.93
C LYS A 99 3.86 2.82 11.23
N ARG A 100 3.09 3.25 10.24
CA ARG A 100 1.63 3.19 10.26
C ARG A 100 1.21 1.72 10.39
N TRP A 101 0.61 1.37 11.52
CA TRP A 101 0.15 0.03 11.90
C TRP A 101 1.18 -1.13 11.86
N GLY A 102 2.47 -0.85 11.69
CA GLY A 102 3.54 -1.87 11.77
C GLY A 102 3.85 -2.63 10.48
N TYR A 103 2.96 -2.60 9.47
CA TYR A 103 3.12 -3.33 8.21
C TYR A 103 3.36 -2.44 6.98
N HIS A 104 3.20 -1.12 7.09
CA HIS A 104 3.40 -0.19 5.97
C HIS A 104 4.89 -0.06 5.61
N VAL A 105 5.22 -0.30 4.33
CA VAL A 105 6.55 -0.06 3.76
C VAL A 105 6.62 1.32 3.10
N PHE A 106 5.59 1.67 2.33
CA PHE A 106 5.55 2.91 1.56
C PHE A 106 4.11 3.39 1.38
N GLU A 107 3.93 4.71 1.44
CA GLU A 107 2.69 5.39 1.11
C GLU A 107 2.98 6.61 0.24
N GLY A 108 2.27 6.74 -0.89
CA GLY A 108 2.36 7.89 -1.78
C GLY A 108 0.98 8.48 -2.00
N TYR A 109 0.78 9.75 -1.65
CA TYR A 109 -0.49 10.44 -1.84
C TYR A 109 -0.52 11.13 -3.21
N ALA A 110 -1.68 11.10 -3.86
CA ALA A 110 -1.92 11.90 -5.06
C ALA A 110 -1.97 13.39 -4.72
N LYS A 111 -1.92 14.24 -5.74
CA LYS A 111 -1.97 15.71 -5.60
C LYS A 111 -3.18 16.20 -4.81
N ASP A 112 -4.27 15.44 -4.81
CA ASP A 112 -5.51 15.78 -4.10
C ASP A 112 -5.51 15.39 -2.60
N ASP A 113 -4.45 14.72 -2.12
CA ASP A 113 -4.31 14.16 -0.77
C ASP A 113 -5.45 13.20 -0.37
N LYS A 114 -6.14 12.61 -1.35
CA LYS A 114 -7.24 11.68 -1.12
C LYS A 114 -6.90 10.28 -1.60
N SER A 115 -6.40 10.16 -2.83
CA SER A 115 -5.99 8.88 -3.38
C SER A 115 -4.56 8.54 -2.96
N ARG A 116 -4.27 7.25 -2.76
CA ARG A 116 -2.97 6.86 -2.20
C ARG A 116 -2.54 5.47 -2.61
N ILE A 117 -1.31 5.36 -3.11
CA ILE A 117 -0.65 4.07 -3.29
C ILE A 117 -0.11 3.58 -1.95
N THR A 118 -0.38 2.33 -1.61
CA THR A 118 -0.01 1.74 -0.32
C THR A 118 0.70 0.41 -0.57
N MET A 119 1.89 0.25 0.00
CA MET A 119 2.62 -1.02 0.03
C MET A 119 2.72 -1.55 1.45
N LEU A 120 2.18 -2.73 1.69
CA LEU A 120 2.17 -3.42 2.98
C LEU A 120 2.97 -4.72 2.88
N VAL A 121 3.56 -5.15 3.99
CA VAL A 121 4.21 -6.47 4.09
C VAL A 121 3.77 -7.16 5.37
N ASN A 122 3.40 -8.44 5.23
CA ASN A 122 3.02 -9.33 6.32
C ASN A 122 1.84 -8.81 7.16
N LYS A 123 0.93 -8.04 6.55
CA LYS A 123 -0.33 -7.66 7.21
C LYS A 123 -1.24 -8.90 7.38
N HIS A 124 -1.31 -9.73 6.34
CA HIS A 124 -2.11 -10.95 6.31
C HIS A 124 -1.26 -12.17 5.95
N ILE A 125 -1.82 -13.35 6.26
CA ILE A 125 -1.35 -14.65 5.77
C ILE A 125 -2.46 -15.18 4.86
N GLU A 126 -2.13 -15.44 3.59
CA GLU A 126 -3.03 -16.04 2.61
C GLU A 126 -2.35 -17.27 2.02
N MET A 127 -3.11 -18.36 1.84
CA MET A 127 -2.59 -19.62 1.31
C MET A 127 -1.30 -20.06 2.04
N GLU A 128 -1.36 -20.03 3.37
CA GLU A 128 -0.27 -20.42 4.29
C GLU A 128 0.98 -19.54 4.25
N ARG A 129 0.98 -18.43 3.51
CA ARG A 129 2.14 -17.56 3.35
C ARG A 129 1.82 -16.09 3.68
N PRO A 130 2.76 -15.36 4.31
CA PRO A 130 2.59 -13.93 4.52
C PRO A 130 2.59 -13.18 3.18
N VAL A 131 1.73 -12.18 3.04
CA VAL A 131 1.52 -11.45 1.78
C VAL A 131 2.22 -10.09 1.81
N ALA A 132 2.82 -9.73 0.68
CA ALA A 132 3.15 -8.34 0.36
C ALA A 132 2.05 -7.78 -0.55
N GLU A 133 1.43 -6.69 -0.14
CA GLU A 133 0.27 -6.11 -0.80
C GLU A 133 0.64 -4.76 -1.40
N LEU A 134 0.21 -4.51 -2.62
CA LEU A 134 0.35 -3.22 -3.29
C LEU A 134 -0.96 -2.85 -3.97
N TYR A 135 -1.55 -1.74 -3.55
CA TYR A 135 -2.82 -1.29 -4.09
C TYR A 135 -2.89 0.23 -4.16
N TYR A 136 -3.74 0.73 -5.06
CA TYR A 136 -4.00 2.15 -5.23
C TYR A 136 -5.40 2.49 -4.73
N TYR A 137 -5.45 3.09 -3.54
CA TYR A 137 -6.69 3.45 -2.87
C TYR A 137 -7.25 4.76 -3.40
N SER A 138 -8.57 4.86 -3.48
CA SER A 138 -9.32 6.04 -3.89
C SER A 138 -9.72 6.90 -2.69
N THR A 139 -10.66 7.81 -2.89
CA THR A 139 -11.08 8.78 -1.86
C THR A 139 -12.05 8.19 -0.84
N VAL A 140 -12.66 7.04 -1.17
CA VAL A 140 -13.66 6.35 -0.34
C VAL A 140 -12.94 5.36 0.57
N TYR A 141 -13.20 5.44 1.88
CA TYR A 141 -12.54 4.59 2.87
C TYR A 141 -13.44 3.47 3.34
N ASN A 142 -13.57 2.46 2.49
CA ASN A 142 -14.17 1.18 2.80
C ASN A 142 -13.39 0.09 2.04
N HIS A 143 -13.80 -1.17 2.19
CA HIS A 143 -13.13 -2.24 1.47
C HIS A 143 -13.77 -2.52 0.11
N ASP A 144 -14.83 -1.82 -0.32
CA ASP A 144 -15.54 -2.04 -1.59
C ASP A 144 -14.66 -1.86 -2.83
N GLU A 145 -14.99 -2.52 -3.94
CA GLU A 145 -14.32 -2.35 -5.25
C GLU A 145 -14.13 -0.87 -5.65
N THR A 146 -15.12 -0.02 -5.36
CA THR A 146 -15.12 1.42 -5.71
C THR A 146 -14.14 2.25 -4.89
N ALA A 147 -13.66 1.74 -3.76
CA ALA A 147 -12.60 2.36 -2.98
C ALA A 147 -11.20 2.15 -3.58
N TYR A 148 -11.06 1.36 -4.66
CA TYR A 148 -9.78 1.10 -5.29
C TYR A 148 -9.74 1.69 -6.70
N ASN A 149 -8.66 2.42 -6.97
CA ASN A 149 -8.32 2.91 -8.29
C ASN A 149 -7.51 1.85 -9.07
N TRP A 150 -7.34 2.07 -10.36
CA TRP A 150 -6.46 1.23 -11.20
C TRP A 150 -4.99 1.43 -10.85
N PHE A 151 -4.32 0.37 -10.44
CA PHE A 151 -2.87 0.27 -10.37
C PHE A 151 -2.33 -0.33 -11.68
N LYS A 152 -1.52 0.43 -12.41
CA LYS A 152 -1.04 0.03 -13.74
C LYS A 152 0.43 -0.41 -13.70
N ILE A 153 0.72 -1.56 -14.29
CA ILE A 153 2.07 -2.10 -14.42
C ILE A 153 2.48 -2.09 -15.89
N GLY A 154 3.56 -1.39 -16.23
CA GLY A 154 4.26 -1.50 -17.52
C GLY A 154 4.49 -0.18 -18.28
N SER A 155 3.49 0.70 -18.38
CA SER A 155 3.60 1.95 -19.16
C SER A 155 2.62 3.00 -18.65
N ASP A 156 2.88 4.28 -18.90
CA ASP A 156 1.96 5.41 -18.71
C ASP A 156 1.01 5.64 -19.91
N VAL A 157 1.21 4.97 -21.04
CA VAL A 157 0.39 5.14 -22.26
C VAL A 157 -0.99 4.47 -22.14
N ARG A 158 -2.07 5.21 -22.38
CA ARG A 158 -3.46 4.68 -22.28
C ARG A 158 -3.66 3.44 -23.16
N GLN A 159 -4.42 2.46 -22.67
CA GLN A 159 -4.73 1.20 -23.38
C GLN A 159 -3.49 0.36 -23.76
N HIS A 160 -2.40 0.51 -23.04
CA HIS A 160 -1.25 -0.40 -23.08
C HIS A 160 -0.98 -0.98 -21.70
N SER A 161 -0.31 -2.13 -21.64
CA SER A 161 0.07 -2.84 -20.41
C SER A 161 -1.11 -3.40 -19.62
N PHE A 162 -0.99 -3.48 -18.28
CA PHE A 162 -1.89 -4.27 -17.43
C PHE A 162 -2.37 -3.43 -16.25
N MET A 163 -3.68 -3.38 -16.03
CA MET A 163 -4.29 -2.67 -14.91
C MET A 163 -4.84 -3.67 -13.90
N PHE A 164 -4.65 -3.37 -12.62
CA PHE A 164 -5.11 -4.16 -11.49
C PHE A 164 -5.92 -3.25 -10.56
N GLY A 165 -7.14 -3.66 -10.23
CA GLY A 165 -7.99 -3.07 -9.20
C GLY A 165 -8.13 -4.05 -8.03
N ARG A 166 -9.17 -3.87 -7.20
CA ARG A 166 -9.46 -4.80 -6.10
C ARG A 166 -9.82 -6.21 -6.60
N ASP A 167 -10.90 -6.30 -7.38
CA ASP A 167 -11.46 -7.59 -7.83
C ASP A 167 -11.25 -7.85 -9.32
N LYS A 168 -10.57 -6.94 -10.03
CA LYS A 168 -10.49 -6.95 -11.50
C LYS A 168 -9.08 -6.70 -11.99
N ALA A 169 -8.74 -7.34 -13.09
CA ALA A 169 -7.54 -7.05 -13.86
C ALA A 169 -7.88 -6.95 -15.35
N ILE A 170 -7.33 -5.93 -16.02
CA ILE A 170 -7.52 -5.67 -17.44
C ILE A 170 -6.17 -5.73 -18.15
N PHE A 171 -6.09 -6.62 -19.14
CA PHE A 171 -4.86 -6.88 -19.90
C PHE A 171 -5.03 -6.27 -21.29
N PHE A 172 -4.36 -5.15 -21.56
CA PHE A 172 -4.33 -4.54 -22.90
C PHE A 172 -3.18 -5.10 -23.77
N GLY A 173 -2.17 -5.70 -23.13
CA GLY A 173 -1.06 -6.36 -23.82
C GLY A 173 -1.33 -7.83 -24.14
N SER A 174 -0.42 -8.44 -24.92
CA SER A 174 -0.41 -9.89 -25.12
C SER A 174 -0.10 -10.62 -23.81
N LEU A 175 -0.91 -11.61 -23.47
CA LEU A 175 -0.71 -12.51 -22.34
C LEU A 175 -0.29 -13.88 -22.86
N LYS A 176 0.94 -14.30 -22.58
CA LYS A 176 1.43 -15.66 -22.84
C LYS A 176 1.57 -16.41 -21.51
N LEU A 177 0.77 -17.45 -21.33
CA LEU A 177 0.88 -18.36 -20.19
C LEU A 177 1.78 -19.53 -20.60
N THR A 178 2.89 -19.73 -19.90
CA THR A 178 3.86 -20.82 -20.18
C THR A 178 3.60 -22.07 -19.36
N ASN A 179 2.58 -22.06 -18.50
CA ASN A 179 2.19 -23.15 -17.63
C ASN A 179 0.67 -23.35 -17.71
N ALA A 180 0.14 -24.33 -16.95
CA ALA A 180 -1.28 -24.62 -16.88
C ALA A 180 -2.10 -23.41 -16.37
N LEU A 181 -3.30 -23.26 -16.92
CA LEU A 181 -4.32 -22.33 -16.48
C LEU A 181 -5.46 -23.13 -15.86
N THR A 182 -5.69 -22.93 -14.57
CA THR A 182 -6.85 -23.51 -13.88
C THR A 182 -7.99 -22.50 -13.91
N LEU A 183 -9.15 -22.92 -14.41
CA LEU A 183 -10.36 -22.09 -14.38
C LEU A 183 -10.93 -22.04 -12.96
N GLY A 184 -11.66 -20.97 -12.62
CA GLY A 184 -12.43 -20.91 -11.39
C GLY A 184 -13.41 -22.09 -11.32
N SER A 185 -13.22 -22.95 -10.32
CA SER A 185 -14.10 -24.09 -10.02
C SER A 185 -15.25 -23.57 -9.16
N ILE A 186 -16.38 -23.27 -9.80
CA ILE A 186 -17.50 -22.54 -9.20
C ILE A 186 -18.76 -23.40 -9.28
N GLY A 187 -19.30 -23.73 -8.10
CA GLY A 187 -20.60 -24.37 -7.92
C GLY A 187 -21.60 -23.44 -7.25
N LYS A 188 -22.80 -23.95 -6.99
CA LYS A 188 -23.89 -23.17 -6.37
C LYS A 188 -23.51 -22.57 -5.02
N GLU A 189 -22.70 -23.27 -4.22
CA GLU A 189 -22.25 -22.85 -2.90
C GLU A 189 -21.16 -21.78 -2.91
N ASP A 190 -20.52 -21.55 -4.06
CA ASP A 190 -19.50 -20.50 -4.26
C ASP A 190 -20.12 -19.20 -4.78
N ILE A 191 -21.44 -19.15 -4.91
CA ILE A 191 -22.20 -18.00 -5.42
C ILE A 191 -23.09 -17.47 -4.31
N LEU A 192 -22.95 -16.18 -4.02
CA LEU A 192 -23.87 -15.44 -3.17
C LEU A 192 -24.50 -14.31 -4.00
N THR A 193 -25.81 -14.26 -4.11
CA THR A 193 -26.49 -13.28 -5.00
C THR A 193 -26.66 -11.89 -4.39
N THR A 194 -26.50 -11.79 -3.08
CA THR A 194 -26.70 -10.56 -2.30
C THR A 194 -25.40 -10.21 -1.60
N LYS A 195 -25.00 -8.93 -1.65
CA LYS A 195 -23.80 -8.48 -0.96
C LYS A 195 -23.96 -8.69 0.56
N PRO A 196 -22.99 -9.29 1.27
CA PRO A 196 -23.00 -9.31 2.73
C PRO A 196 -23.03 -7.89 3.30
N GLU A 197 -23.74 -7.70 4.40
CA GLU A 197 -23.70 -6.44 5.15
C GLU A 197 -22.42 -6.33 5.97
N GLY A 198 -21.88 -5.12 6.08
CA GLY A 198 -20.72 -4.81 6.92
C GLY A 198 -19.43 -4.68 6.13
N ASP A 199 -18.32 -4.92 6.82
CA ASP A 199 -16.97 -4.74 6.28
C ASP A 199 -16.51 -5.98 5.49
N ASP A 200 -15.98 -5.77 4.29
CA ASP A 200 -15.63 -6.88 3.38
C ASP A 200 -14.46 -7.72 3.93
N GLU A 201 -13.53 -7.13 4.71
CA GLU A 201 -12.44 -7.87 5.36
C GLU A 201 -13.00 -8.86 6.41
N GLN A 202 -13.98 -8.43 7.21
CA GLN A 202 -14.62 -9.29 8.21
C GLN A 202 -15.47 -10.41 7.58
N ASN A 203 -15.99 -10.18 6.38
CA ASN A 203 -16.84 -11.11 5.64
C ASN A 203 -16.14 -11.73 4.41
N ALA A 204 -14.81 -11.75 4.37
CA ALA A 204 -14.01 -12.02 3.17
C ALA A 204 -14.48 -13.24 2.37
N GLU A 205 -14.75 -14.37 3.04
CA GLU A 205 -15.22 -15.59 2.36
C GLU A 205 -16.59 -15.41 1.68
N LYS A 206 -17.53 -14.72 2.34
CA LYS A 206 -18.87 -14.49 1.78
C LYS A 206 -18.81 -13.42 0.68
N ASP A 207 -17.98 -12.40 0.86
CA ASP A 207 -17.80 -11.36 -0.15
C ASP A 207 -17.15 -11.92 -1.41
N ALA A 208 -16.17 -12.82 -1.29
CA ALA A 208 -15.59 -13.55 -2.44
C ALA A 208 -16.65 -14.33 -3.25
N LYS A 209 -17.64 -14.93 -2.59
CA LYS A 209 -18.78 -15.59 -3.27
C LYS A 209 -19.70 -14.60 -3.99
N TYR A 210 -19.85 -13.40 -3.42
CA TYR A 210 -20.59 -12.33 -4.08
C TYR A 210 -19.82 -11.77 -5.29
N VAL A 211 -18.49 -11.71 -5.24
CA VAL A 211 -17.65 -11.39 -6.39
C VAL A 211 -17.85 -12.40 -7.52
N ASN A 212 -17.86 -13.71 -7.24
CA ASN A 212 -18.18 -14.73 -8.26
C ASN A 212 -19.54 -14.47 -8.92
N TYR A 213 -20.58 -14.17 -8.14
CA TYR A 213 -21.90 -13.81 -8.69
C TYR A 213 -21.84 -12.59 -9.61
N LYS A 214 -21.20 -11.51 -9.15
CA LYS A 214 -21.05 -10.25 -9.88
C LYS A 214 -20.34 -10.47 -11.21
N GLU A 215 -19.23 -11.20 -11.21
CA GLU A 215 -18.41 -11.43 -12.40
C GLU A 215 -19.06 -12.42 -13.38
N LEU A 216 -19.77 -13.45 -12.91
CA LEU A 216 -20.54 -14.32 -13.81
C LEU A 216 -21.75 -13.59 -14.42
N LYS A 217 -22.48 -12.81 -13.62
CA LYS A 217 -23.64 -12.06 -14.10
C LYS A 217 -23.25 -11.01 -15.14
N ASN A 218 -22.20 -10.23 -14.85
CA ASN A 218 -21.76 -9.11 -15.67
C ASN A 218 -20.71 -9.50 -16.72
N GLY A 219 -20.17 -10.73 -16.66
CA GLY A 219 -19.21 -11.25 -17.61
C GLY A 219 -19.72 -11.16 -19.05
N GLY A 220 -18.85 -10.75 -19.96
CA GLY A 220 -19.16 -10.64 -21.37
C GLY A 220 -19.13 -11.99 -22.10
N ASP A 221 -19.34 -11.95 -23.40
CA ASP A 221 -19.05 -13.10 -24.25
C ASP A 221 -17.56 -13.48 -24.14
N GLY A 222 -17.29 -14.78 -24.05
CA GLY A 222 -15.96 -15.32 -23.82
C GLY A 222 -15.59 -15.52 -22.34
N THR A 223 -16.45 -15.19 -21.37
CA THR A 223 -16.24 -15.61 -19.97
C THR A 223 -16.33 -17.14 -19.87
N ILE A 224 -15.34 -17.77 -19.22
CA ILE A 224 -15.22 -19.23 -19.07
C ILE A 224 -14.99 -19.58 -17.60
N PHE A 225 -15.62 -20.64 -17.11
CA PHE A 225 -15.34 -21.24 -15.79
C PHE A 225 -15.58 -22.76 -15.80
N TYR A 226 -15.18 -23.45 -14.74
CA TYR A 226 -15.50 -24.86 -14.51
C TYR A 226 -16.70 -24.98 -13.56
N ASP A 227 -17.82 -25.51 -14.04
CA ASP A 227 -19.00 -25.82 -13.23
C ASP A 227 -18.78 -27.16 -12.52
N LYS A 228 -18.38 -27.09 -11.26
CA LYS A 228 -18.05 -28.26 -10.43
C LYS A 228 -19.28 -29.06 -9.99
N ASP A 229 -20.48 -28.51 -10.08
CA ASP A 229 -21.72 -29.24 -9.77
C ASP A 229 -22.10 -30.21 -10.89
N ARG A 230 -21.53 -30.02 -12.08
CA ARG A 230 -21.88 -30.77 -13.32
C ARG A 230 -20.68 -31.36 -14.05
N ASP A 231 -19.47 -31.12 -13.54
CA ASP A 231 -18.21 -31.52 -14.16
C ASP A 231 -18.06 -31.09 -15.63
N ILE A 232 -18.34 -29.82 -15.91
CA ILE A 232 -18.24 -29.25 -17.26
C ILE A 232 -17.51 -27.90 -17.28
N VAL A 233 -16.85 -27.63 -18.41
CA VAL A 233 -16.38 -26.27 -18.73
C VAL A 233 -17.52 -25.52 -19.42
N VAL A 234 -17.80 -24.30 -18.96
CA VAL A 234 -18.89 -23.46 -19.46
C VAL A 234 -18.32 -22.16 -20.02
N ILE A 235 -18.82 -21.72 -21.17
CA ILE A 235 -18.46 -20.46 -21.83
C ILE A 235 -19.71 -19.62 -22.14
N LYS A 236 -19.60 -18.29 -22.02
CA LYS A 236 -20.66 -17.36 -22.43
C LYS A 236 -20.53 -17.00 -23.91
N ILE A 237 -21.57 -17.22 -24.70
CA ILE A 237 -21.62 -16.94 -26.14
C ILE A 237 -22.94 -16.25 -26.47
N LYS A 238 -22.89 -15.04 -27.03
CA LYS A 238 -24.05 -14.21 -27.37
C LYS A 238 -25.02 -14.07 -26.19
N GLY A 239 -24.46 -13.83 -25.00
CA GLY A 239 -25.20 -13.69 -23.75
C GLY A 239 -25.72 -14.98 -23.12
N LYS A 240 -25.51 -16.15 -23.72
CA LYS A 240 -25.98 -17.45 -23.22
C LYS A 240 -24.83 -18.31 -22.73
N TRP A 241 -25.01 -19.00 -21.61
CA TRP A 241 -24.06 -20.00 -21.13
C TRP A 241 -24.19 -21.29 -21.92
N MET A 242 -23.07 -21.79 -22.41
CA MET A 242 -22.98 -23.01 -23.22
C MET A 242 -21.86 -23.91 -22.70
N LYS A 243 -22.07 -25.22 -22.78
CA LYS A 243 -21.03 -26.20 -22.50
C LYS A 243 -19.94 -26.13 -23.58
N VAL A 244 -18.68 -26.12 -23.18
CA VAL A 244 -17.55 -26.37 -24.09
C VAL A 244 -17.52 -27.86 -24.41
N ALA A 245 -17.59 -28.20 -25.70
CA ALA A 245 -17.44 -29.58 -26.14
C ALA A 245 -15.98 -30.02 -25.97
N VAL A 246 -15.77 -31.12 -25.25
CA VAL A 246 -14.47 -31.75 -25.04
C VAL A 246 -14.56 -33.22 -25.42
N GLU A 247 -13.45 -33.78 -25.87
CA GLU A 247 -13.32 -35.21 -26.15
C GLU A 247 -12.46 -35.85 -25.07
N ALA A 248 -12.71 -37.13 -24.81
CA ALA A 248 -11.81 -37.91 -23.96
C ALA A 248 -10.42 -37.96 -24.60
N LEU A 249 -9.39 -38.17 -23.76
CA LEU A 249 -8.04 -38.39 -24.26
C LEU A 249 -8.02 -39.59 -25.23
N PRO A 250 -7.14 -39.57 -26.25
CA PRO A 250 -6.98 -40.71 -27.15
C PRO A 250 -6.66 -41.98 -26.37
N LYS A 251 -7.10 -43.13 -26.88
CA LYS A 251 -6.83 -44.44 -26.26
C LYS A 251 -5.32 -44.63 -26.05
N GLY A 252 -4.91 -44.94 -24.81
CA GLY A 252 -3.52 -45.15 -24.43
C GLY A 252 -2.75 -43.88 -24.06
N VAL A 253 -3.40 -42.71 -24.07
CA VAL A 253 -2.84 -41.46 -23.56
C VAL A 253 -3.35 -41.23 -22.14
N GLU A 254 -2.45 -41.30 -21.17
CA GLU A 254 -2.70 -41.00 -19.76
C GLU A 254 -1.59 -40.11 -19.21
N TYR A 255 -1.94 -39.20 -18.31
CA TYR A 255 -0.99 -38.33 -17.64
C TYR A 255 -0.74 -38.88 -16.24
N GLY A 256 0.45 -39.46 -15.99
CA GLY A 256 0.79 -40.16 -14.74
C GLY A 256 1.38 -39.30 -13.63
N PHE A 257 1.08 -38.00 -13.62
CA PHE A 257 1.50 -37.08 -12.56
C PHE A 257 0.39 -36.88 -11.52
#